data_AF-A0A2E7TRP6-F1
#
_entry.id   AF-A0A2E7TRP6-F1
#
_cell.length_a   1.000
_cell.length_b   1.000
_cell.length_c   1.000
_cell.angle_alpha   90.00
_cell.angle_beta   90.00
_cell.angle_gamma   90.00
#
_symmetry.space_group_name_H-M   'P 1'
#
loop_
_entity.id
_entity.type
_entity.pdbx_description
1 polymer ?
#
loop_
_entity_poly.entity_id
_entity_poly.type
_entity_poly.pdbx_seq_one_letter_code
_entity_poly.pdbx_strand_id
1 'polypeptide(L)'
;RIEIERKKRLAEESRKKFVQDSLRQVEIARIKAEAEEAERIAEEERKKAEKAALIAAEQKRLEKEAHLKAEQEKKKREEEEARIAKEREEAKLRAELEKKRAEEQKRLAEIEAAKEKARADSITKAKFAEAEKRKEAELEVARRKAEVEKAKAEQEKSAQKLIASTEPDDVDISKLQSSEKATYLSSLVEKYGEGKHTRKIEERNRVITIVVVVSGGKATEYKWVKTSFGGNYYFKNGSSISKTQYGLGTTREGI
;
A
#
# COMPACT_ATOMS: atom_id res chain seq x y z
N ARG A 1 42.11 76.47 -150.27
CA ARG A 1 42.91 76.56 -149.03
C ARG A 1 42.04 76.63 -147.77
N ILE A 2 41.02 77.50 -147.72
CA ILE A 2 40.12 77.68 -146.55
C ILE A 2 39.35 76.40 -146.15
N GLU A 3 38.84 75.62 -147.10
CA GLU A 3 38.11 74.37 -146.79
C GLU A 3 38.97 73.27 -146.15
N ILE A 4 40.25 73.19 -146.53
CA ILE A 4 41.19 72.20 -145.99
C ILE A 4 41.48 72.53 -144.51
N GLU A 5 41.61 73.80 -144.19
CA GLU A 5 41.85 74.28 -142.83
C GLU A 5 40.63 74.08 -141.92
N ARG A 6 39.42 74.30 -142.45
CA ARG A 6 38.16 73.99 -141.77
C ARG A 6 38.00 72.49 -141.48
N LYS A 7 38.34 71.62 -142.44
CA LYS A 7 38.35 70.17 -142.24
C LYS A 7 39.38 69.74 -141.19
N LYS A 8 40.56 70.36 -141.15
CA LYS A 8 41.58 70.11 -140.11
C LYS A 8 41.11 70.52 -138.71
N ARG A 9 40.50 71.70 -138.55
CA ARG A 9 39.94 72.15 -137.26
C ARG A 9 38.81 71.24 -136.76
N LEU A 10 37.89 70.85 -137.63
CA LEU A 10 36.81 69.91 -137.28
C LEU A 10 37.38 68.54 -136.88
N ALA A 11 38.40 68.02 -137.57
CA ALA A 11 39.06 66.77 -137.19
C ALA A 11 39.81 66.88 -135.85
N GLU A 12 40.43 68.02 -135.56
CA GLU A 12 41.10 68.28 -134.28
C GLU A 12 40.11 68.42 -133.12
N GLU A 13 38.98 69.11 -133.31
CA GLU A 13 37.89 69.19 -132.33
C GLU A 13 37.25 67.81 -132.09
N SER A 14 37.10 67.00 -133.14
CA SER A 14 36.61 65.62 -133.03
C SER A 14 37.58 64.77 -132.20
N ARG A 15 38.88 64.93 -132.43
CA ARG A 15 39.93 64.25 -131.65
C ARG A 15 39.96 64.71 -130.19
N LYS A 16 39.80 66.01 -129.93
CA LYS A 16 39.71 66.56 -128.56
C LYS A 16 38.48 66.04 -127.82
N LYS A 17 37.31 65.98 -128.47
CA LYS A 17 36.10 65.39 -127.91
C LYS A 17 36.27 63.89 -127.62
N PHE A 18 36.86 63.13 -128.55
CA PHE A 18 37.15 61.71 -128.35
C PHE A 18 38.08 61.46 -127.15
N VAL A 19 39.15 62.26 -127.01
CA VAL A 19 40.06 62.16 -125.86
C VAL A 19 39.34 62.53 -124.57
N GLN A 20 38.50 63.58 -124.57
CA GLN A 20 37.73 63.99 -123.40
C GLN A 20 36.69 62.93 -122.99
N ASP A 21 36.00 62.33 -123.94
CA ASP A 21 35.03 61.28 -123.68
C ASP A 21 35.70 59.97 -123.23
N SER A 22 36.88 59.64 -123.79
CA SER A 22 37.70 58.53 -123.31
C SER A 22 38.18 58.74 -121.87
N LEU A 23 38.64 59.95 -121.52
CA LEU A 23 39.01 60.28 -120.13
C LEU A 23 37.81 60.21 -119.18
N ARG A 24 36.62 60.67 -119.61
CA ARG A 24 35.38 60.53 -118.84
C ARG A 24 34.99 59.06 -118.64
N GLN A 25 35.15 58.22 -119.66
CA GLN A 25 34.88 56.78 -119.54
C GLN A 25 35.84 56.10 -118.57
N VAL A 26 37.13 56.44 -118.60
CA VAL A 26 38.12 55.94 -117.64
C VAL A 26 37.78 56.40 -116.22
N GLU A 27 37.39 57.66 -116.04
CA GLU A 27 37.02 58.17 -114.71
C GLU A 27 35.73 57.54 -114.17
N ILE A 28 34.72 57.33 -115.02
CA ILE A 28 33.50 56.60 -114.63
C ILE A 28 33.83 55.15 -114.27
N ALA A 29 34.73 54.49 -115.00
CA ALA A 29 35.16 53.13 -114.68
C ALA A 29 35.91 53.07 -113.33
N ARG A 30 36.75 54.07 -113.05
CA ARG A 30 37.46 54.19 -111.76
C ARG A 30 36.49 54.40 -110.59
N ILE A 31 35.54 55.33 -110.73
CA ILE A 31 34.51 55.59 -109.72
C ILE A 31 33.66 54.36 -109.46
N LYS A 32 33.29 53.60 -110.51
CA LYS A 32 32.55 52.34 -110.35
C LYS A 32 33.36 51.27 -109.61
N ALA A 33 34.64 51.10 -109.95
CA ALA A 33 35.51 50.14 -109.28
C ALA A 33 35.72 50.50 -107.80
N GLU A 34 35.92 51.78 -107.48
CA GLU A 34 36.05 52.27 -106.10
C GLU A 34 34.75 52.08 -105.30
N ALA A 35 33.59 52.33 -105.92
CA ALA A 35 32.29 52.10 -105.29
C ALA A 35 32.02 50.60 -105.02
N GLU A 36 32.37 49.72 -105.95
CA GLU A 36 32.23 48.27 -105.78
C GLU A 36 33.17 47.72 -104.70
N GLU A 37 34.41 48.22 -104.63
CA GLU A 37 35.34 47.86 -103.57
C GLU A 37 34.88 48.37 -102.20
N ALA A 38 34.35 49.59 -102.12
CA ALA A 38 33.77 50.14 -100.90
C ALA A 38 32.53 49.33 -100.44
N GLU A 39 31.67 48.90 -101.37
CA GLU A 39 30.52 48.05 -101.07
C GLU A 39 30.96 46.68 -100.54
N ARG A 40 31.98 46.06 -101.16
CA ARG A 40 32.55 44.79 -100.71
C ARG A 40 33.12 44.89 -99.30
N ILE A 41 33.86 45.96 -98.99
CA ILE A 41 34.42 46.18 -97.64
C ILE A 41 33.29 46.40 -96.62
N ALA A 42 32.29 47.22 -96.96
CA ALA A 42 31.14 47.45 -96.09
C ALA A 42 30.32 46.18 -95.83
N GLU A 43 30.16 45.31 -96.84
CA GLU A 43 29.49 44.02 -96.69
C GLU A 43 30.29 43.06 -95.81
N GLU A 44 31.62 43.02 -95.96
CA GLU A 44 32.50 42.19 -95.10
C GLU A 44 32.47 42.66 -93.65
N GLU A 45 32.49 43.97 -93.41
CA GLU A 45 32.37 44.55 -92.06
C GLU A 45 31.00 44.26 -91.44
N ARG A 46 29.91 44.37 -92.21
CA ARG A 46 28.56 43.98 -91.75
C ARG A 46 28.50 42.51 -91.37
N LYS A 47 29.06 41.61 -92.20
CA LYS A 47 29.14 40.18 -91.89
C LYS A 47 29.97 39.88 -90.63
N LYS A 48 31.07 40.62 -90.40
CA LYS A 48 31.87 40.50 -89.18
C LYS A 48 31.10 40.99 -87.95
N ALA A 49 30.42 42.14 -88.05
CA ALA A 49 29.61 42.69 -86.98
C ALA A 49 28.43 41.77 -86.61
N GLU A 50 27.75 41.20 -87.61
CA GLU A 50 26.66 40.25 -87.40
C GLU A 50 27.14 38.97 -86.70
N LYS A 51 28.27 38.39 -87.16
CA LYS A 51 28.88 37.22 -86.48
C LYS A 51 29.29 37.53 -85.04
N ALA A 52 29.88 38.69 -84.78
CA ALA A 52 30.24 39.11 -83.43
C ALA A 52 28.99 39.29 -82.55
N ALA A 53 27.91 39.86 -83.09
CA ALA A 53 26.64 40.00 -82.38
C ALA A 53 25.99 38.65 -82.05
N LEU A 54 26.05 37.68 -82.97
CA LEU A 54 25.56 36.32 -82.74
C LEU A 54 26.35 35.60 -81.64
N ILE A 55 27.68 35.68 -81.66
CA ILE A 55 28.54 35.08 -80.62
C ILE A 55 28.25 35.71 -79.26
N ALA A 56 28.13 37.04 -79.19
CA ALA A 56 27.81 37.74 -77.95
C ALA A 56 26.41 37.37 -77.41
N ALA A 57 25.42 37.21 -78.30
CA ALA A 57 24.07 36.78 -77.92
C ALA A 57 24.06 35.34 -77.40
N GLU A 58 24.81 34.44 -78.04
CA GLU A 58 24.94 33.04 -77.62
C GLU A 58 25.66 32.92 -76.26
N GLN A 59 26.77 33.64 -76.07
CA GLN A 59 27.48 33.70 -74.78
C GLN A 59 26.55 34.18 -73.66
N LYS A 60 25.78 35.26 -73.89
CA LYS A 60 24.81 35.77 -72.92
C LYS A 60 23.70 34.75 -72.61
N ARG A 61 23.32 33.91 -73.58
CA ARG A 61 22.33 32.84 -73.36
C ARG A 61 22.91 31.73 -72.50
N LEU A 62 24.15 31.32 -72.77
CA LEU A 62 24.87 30.30 -72.00
C LEU A 62 25.12 30.76 -70.55
N GLU A 63 25.52 32.01 -70.34
CA GLU A 63 25.69 32.59 -69.00
C GLU A 63 24.38 32.61 -68.21
N LYS A 64 23.27 33.00 -68.85
CA LYS A 64 21.94 32.96 -68.21
C LYS A 64 21.53 31.54 -67.86
N GLU A 65 21.77 30.57 -68.74
CA GLU A 65 21.45 29.16 -68.47
C GLU A 65 22.30 28.60 -67.32
N ALA A 66 23.59 28.94 -67.28
CA ALA A 66 24.50 28.57 -66.20
C ALA A 66 24.06 29.20 -64.86
N HIS A 67 23.67 30.48 -64.86
CA HIS A 67 23.14 31.16 -63.67
C HIS A 67 21.86 30.50 -63.16
N LEU A 68 20.90 30.22 -64.05
CA LEU A 68 19.65 29.54 -63.68
C LEU A 68 19.90 28.14 -63.11
N LYS A 69 20.83 27.37 -63.70
CA LYS A 69 21.23 26.06 -63.18
C LYS A 69 21.86 26.17 -61.80
N ALA A 70 22.76 27.14 -61.59
CA ALA A 70 23.40 27.38 -60.30
C ALA A 70 22.39 27.79 -59.22
N GLU A 71 21.44 28.66 -59.52
CA GLU A 71 20.37 29.04 -58.58
C GLU A 71 19.44 27.88 -58.24
N GLN A 72 19.07 27.06 -59.24
CA GLN A 72 18.26 25.86 -59.00
C GLN A 72 19.00 24.85 -58.12
N GLU A 73 20.29 24.64 -58.35
CA GLU A 73 21.09 23.74 -57.52
C GLU A 73 21.23 24.28 -56.09
N LYS A 74 21.48 25.59 -55.93
CA LYS A 74 21.54 26.23 -54.61
C LYS A 74 20.22 26.07 -53.86
N LYS A 75 19.09 26.33 -54.52
CA LYS A 75 17.76 26.17 -53.92
C LYS A 75 17.49 24.72 -53.51
N LYS A 76 17.88 23.73 -54.33
CA LYS A 76 17.76 22.31 -53.97
C LYS A 76 18.60 21.93 -52.75
N ARG A 77 19.82 22.46 -52.65
CA ARG A 77 20.69 22.24 -51.48
C ARG A 77 20.09 22.87 -50.23
N GLU A 78 19.59 24.11 -50.31
CA GLU A 78 18.93 24.80 -49.19
C GLU A 78 17.66 24.05 -48.74
N GLU A 79 16.84 23.55 -49.67
CA GLU A 79 15.65 22.75 -49.36
C GLU A 79 16.01 21.41 -48.70
N GLU A 80 17.06 20.73 -49.18
CA GLU A 80 17.54 19.48 -48.59
C GLU A 80 18.14 19.68 -47.20
N GLU A 81 18.96 20.72 -47.00
CA GLU A 81 19.49 21.11 -45.69
C GLU A 81 18.37 21.45 -44.70
N ALA A 82 17.35 22.21 -45.14
CA ALA A 82 16.18 22.51 -44.32
C ALA A 82 15.40 21.25 -43.93
N ARG A 83 15.25 20.29 -44.86
CA ARG A 83 14.61 19.00 -44.58
C ARG A 83 15.41 18.19 -43.54
N ILE A 84 16.73 18.10 -43.72
CA ILE A 84 17.61 17.39 -42.78
C ILE A 84 17.60 18.06 -41.41
N ALA A 85 17.63 19.39 -41.35
CA ALA A 85 17.54 20.13 -40.10
C ALA A 85 16.21 19.87 -39.37
N LYS A 86 15.10 19.87 -40.11
CA LYS A 86 13.77 19.57 -39.56
C LYS A 86 13.68 18.13 -39.04
N GLU A 87 14.20 17.16 -39.78
CA GLU A 87 14.21 15.75 -39.36
C GLU A 87 15.07 15.55 -38.10
N ARG A 88 16.22 16.23 -38.00
CA ARG A 88 17.07 16.19 -36.80
C ARG A 88 16.39 16.80 -35.58
N GLU A 89 15.71 17.93 -35.73
CA GLU A 89 14.95 18.54 -34.63
C GLU A 89 13.78 17.65 -34.20
N GLU A 90 13.06 17.05 -35.15
CA GLU A 90 11.99 16.10 -34.84
C GLU A 90 12.51 14.85 -34.12
N ALA A 91 13.66 14.32 -34.55
CA ALA A 91 14.31 13.19 -33.89
C ALA A 91 14.73 13.53 -32.44
N LYS A 92 15.28 14.73 -32.20
CA LYS A 92 15.60 15.20 -30.84
C LYS A 92 14.35 15.31 -29.97
N LEU A 93 13.28 15.90 -30.49
CA LEU A 93 12.01 16.03 -29.78
C LEU A 93 11.44 14.66 -29.41
N ARG A 94 11.46 13.69 -30.35
CA ARG A 94 11.02 12.32 -30.08
C ARG A 94 11.87 11.65 -29.00
N ALA A 95 13.19 11.78 -29.07
CA ALA A 95 14.09 11.21 -28.06
C ALA A 95 13.89 11.85 -26.66
N GLU A 96 13.67 13.15 -26.58
CA GLU A 96 13.38 13.83 -25.31
C GLU A 96 12.04 13.39 -24.73
N LEU A 97 11.02 13.25 -25.58
CA LEU A 97 9.68 12.83 -25.17
C LEU A 97 9.66 11.38 -24.69
N GLU A 98 10.42 10.50 -25.35
CA GLU A 98 10.64 9.12 -24.90
C GLU A 98 11.38 9.06 -23.57
N LYS A 99 12.43 9.88 -23.39
CA LYS A 99 13.15 9.98 -22.11
C LYS A 99 12.24 10.45 -20.98
N LYS A 100 11.39 11.45 -21.21
CA LYS A 100 10.40 11.92 -20.22
C LYS A 100 9.40 10.84 -19.87
N ARG A 101 8.86 10.11 -20.86
CA ARG A 101 7.96 8.97 -20.61
C ARG A 101 8.63 7.86 -19.81
N ALA A 102 9.88 7.53 -20.12
CA ALA A 102 10.64 6.52 -19.38
C ALA A 102 10.91 6.94 -17.93
N GLU A 103 11.20 8.23 -17.68
CA GLU A 103 11.38 8.77 -16.33
C GLU A 103 10.07 8.78 -15.53
N GLU A 104 8.96 9.18 -16.16
CA GLU A 104 7.64 9.15 -15.54
C GLU A 104 7.21 7.73 -15.19
N GLN A 105 7.40 6.76 -16.11
CA GLN A 105 7.14 5.35 -15.83
C GLN A 105 7.99 4.81 -14.68
N LYS A 106 9.28 5.18 -14.61
CA LYS A 106 10.14 4.80 -13.48
C LYS A 106 9.63 5.38 -12.16
N ARG A 107 9.22 6.65 -12.14
CA ARG A 107 8.62 7.27 -10.94
C ARG A 107 7.33 6.59 -10.52
N LEU A 108 6.46 6.27 -11.47
CA LEU A 108 5.21 5.56 -11.18
C LEU A 108 5.47 4.16 -10.63
N ALA A 109 6.41 3.42 -11.23
CA ALA A 109 6.82 2.10 -10.74
C ALA A 109 7.44 2.15 -9.34
N GLU A 110 8.25 3.17 -9.05
CA GLU A 110 8.82 3.38 -7.71
C GLU A 110 7.74 3.67 -6.66
N ILE A 111 6.76 4.52 -7.00
CA ILE A 111 5.61 4.80 -6.13
C ILE A 111 4.78 3.55 -5.88
N GLU A 112 4.54 2.74 -6.91
CA GLU A 112 3.79 1.50 -6.79
C GLU A 112 4.53 0.47 -5.93
N ALA A 113 5.83 0.27 -6.17
CA ALA A 113 6.67 -0.61 -5.36
C ALA A 113 6.71 -0.16 -3.89
N ALA A 114 6.80 1.15 -3.62
CA ALA A 114 6.75 1.69 -2.26
C ALA A 114 5.38 1.44 -1.58
N LYS A 115 4.27 1.59 -2.32
CA LYS A 115 2.92 1.28 -1.83
C LYS A 115 2.73 -0.20 -1.54
N GLU A 116 3.22 -1.07 -2.42
CA GLU A 116 3.16 -2.52 -2.22
C GLU A 116 3.97 -2.94 -0.99
N LYS A 117 5.19 -2.41 -0.85
CA LYS A 117 6.02 -2.64 0.34
C LYS A 117 5.32 -2.16 1.61
N ALA A 118 4.75 -0.96 1.62
CA ALA A 118 4.00 -0.45 2.78
C ALA A 118 2.77 -1.31 3.12
N ARG A 119 2.08 -1.87 2.13
CA ARG A 119 0.98 -2.82 2.35
C ARG A 119 1.49 -4.12 2.94
N ALA A 120 2.57 -4.68 2.41
CA ALA A 120 3.18 -5.90 2.93
C ALA A 120 3.67 -5.73 4.39
N ASP A 121 4.33 -4.61 4.69
CA ASP A 121 4.79 -4.26 6.03
C ASP A 121 3.60 -4.06 6.99
N SER A 122 2.49 -3.47 6.53
CA SER A 122 1.27 -3.34 7.32
C SER A 122 0.62 -4.70 7.63
N ILE A 123 0.54 -5.59 6.63
CA ILE A 123 -0.01 -6.95 6.79
C ILE A 123 0.84 -7.75 7.77
N THR A 124 2.17 -7.70 7.65
CA THR A 124 3.07 -8.40 8.57
C THR A 124 2.94 -7.86 9.99
N LYS A 125 2.91 -6.52 10.17
CA LYS A 125 2.69 -5.90 11.48
C LYS A 125 1.35 -6.31 12.10
N ALA A 126 0.28 -6.37 11.31
CA ALA A 126 -1.02 -6.84 11.78
C ALA A 126 -0.97 -8.31 12.24
N LYS A 127 -0.32 -9.19 11.48
CA LYS A 127 -0.12 -10.60 11.86
C LYS A 127 0.69 -10.76 13.13
N PHE A 128 1.77 -9.97 13.30
CA PHE A 128 2.55 -9.99 14.54
C PHE A 128 1.72 -9.51 15.74
N ALA A 129 0.96 -8.43 15.59
CA ALA A 129 0.09 -7.92 16.66
C ALA A 129 -1.02 -8.92 17.03
N GLU A 130 -1.61 -9.61 16.05
CA GLU A 130 -2.61 -10.65 16.29
C GLU A 130 -1.99 -11.87 17.00
N ALA A 131 -0.79 -12.29 16.59
CA ALA A 131 -0.07 -13.38 17.23
C ALA A 131 0.28 -13.07 18.68
N GLU A 132 0.70 -11.84 18.99
CA GLU A 132 0.94 -11.41 20.38
C GLU A 132 -0.34 -11.41 21.21
N LYS A 133 -1.44 -10.86 20.68
CA LYS A 133 -2.74 -10.91 21.37
C LYS A 133 -3.21 -12.33 21.64
N ARG A 134 -2.98 -13.26 20.70
CA ARG A 134 -3.32 -14.67 20.87
C ARG A 134 -2.48 -15.32 21.97
N LYS A 135 -1.17 -15.06 22.02
CA LYS A 135 -0.29 -15.54 23.09
C LYS A 135 -0.72 -14.99 24.46
N GLU A 136 -1.06 -13.72 24.54
CA GLU A 136 -1.54 -13.09 25.77
C GLU A 136 -2.87 -13.73 26.23
N ALA A 137 -3.80 -13.95 25.30
CA ALA A 137 -5.07 -14.62 25.60
C ALA A 137 -4.86 -16.08 26.07
N GLU A 138 -3.94 -16.82 25.46
CA GLU A 138 -3.59 -18.19 25.87
C GLU A 138 -2.97 -18.22 27.28
N LEU A 139 -2.09 -17.27 27.60
CA LEU A 139 -1.51 -17.12 28.94
C LEU A 139 -2.57 -16.80 30.00
N GLU A 140 -3.51 -15.90 29.70
CA GLU A 140 -4.62 -15.56 30.61
C GLU A 140 -5.55 -16.76 30.84
N VAL A 141 -5.88 -17.52 29.79
CA VAL A 141 -6.66 -18.76 29.89
C VAL A 141 -5.93 -19.79 30.76
N ALA A 142 -4.62 -19.96 30.57
CA ALA A 142 -3.81 -20.85 31.39
C ALA A 142 -3.78 -20.41 32.86
N ARG A 143 -3.67 -19.10 33.13
CA ARG A 143 -3.69 -18.54 34.49
C ARG A 143 -5.02 -18.82 35.19
N ARG A 144 -6.15 -18.58 34.50
CA ARG A 144 -7.49 -18.86 35.03
C ARG A 144 -7.69 -20.35 35.31
N LYS A 145 -7.22 -21.23 34.42
CA LYS A 145 -7.29 -22.69 34.66
C LYS A 145 -6.49 -23.09 35.91
N ALA A 146 -5.27 -22.58 36.06
CA ALA A 146 -4.44 -22.85 37.24
C ALA A 146 -5.08 -22.33 38.55
N GLU A 147 -5.73 -21.16 38.50
CA GLU A 147 -6.44 -20.59 39.65
C GLU A 147 -7.68 -21.41 40.04
N VAL A 148 -8.45 -21.88 39.04
CA VAL A 148 -9.59 -22.79 39.27
C VAL A 148 -9.15 -24.12 39.86
N GLU A 149 -8.05 -24.71 39.38
CA GLU A 149 -7.52 -25.96 39.97
C GLU A 149 -7.04 -25.77 41.41
N LYS A 150 -6.35 -24.66 41.71
CA LYS A 150 -5.97 -24.32 43.10
C LYS A 150 -7.19 -24.19 44.00
N ALA A 151 -8.22 -23.47 43.56
CA ALA A 151 -9.46 -23.31 44.33
C ALA A 151 -10.16 -24.66 44.58
N LYS A 152 -10.22 -25.54 43.57
CA LYS A 152 -10.75 -26.91 43.75
C LYS A 152 -9.94 -27.71 44.77
N ALA A 153 -8.61 -27.66 44.70
CA ALA A 153 -7.74 -28.38 45.63
C ALA A 153 -7.89 -27.88 47.08
N GLU A 154 -8.08 -26.58 47.30
CA GLU A 154 -8.36 -26.02 48.63
C GLU A 154 -9.75 -26.41 49.15
N GLN A 155 -10.74 -26.48 48.25
CA GLN A 155 -12.09 -26.93 48.60
C GLN A 155 -12.08 -28.41 49.02
N GLU A 156 -11.35 -29.28 48.33
CA GLU A 156 -11.20 -30.69 48.71
C GLU A 156 -10.49 -30.85 50.06
N LYS A 157 -9.43 -30.08 50.32
CA LYS A 157 -8.73 -30.09 51.62
C LYS A 157 -9.63 -29.62 52.76
N SER A 158 -10.44 -28.58 52.54
CA SER A 158 -11.38 -28.11 53.56
C SER A 158 -12.53 -29.10 53.81
N ALA A 159 -13.02 -29.77 52.76
CA ALA A 159 -14.00 -30.84 52.88
C ALA A 159 -13.45 -32.06 53.66
N GLN A 160 -12.22 -32.50 53.40
CA GLN A 160 -11.58 -33.59 54.15
C GLN A 160 -11.35 -33.22 55.62
N LYS A 161 -11.01 -31.96 55.92
CA LYS A 161 -10.83 -31.48 57.29
C LYS A 161 -12.13 -31.43 58.09
N LEU A 162 -13.27 -31.18 57.43
CA LEU A 162 -14.60 -31.20 58.05
C LEU A 162 -15.08 -32.62 58.37
N ILE A 163 -14.72 -33.61 57.55
CA ILE A 163 -15.12 -35.01 57.75
C ILE A 163 -14.34 -35.68 58.89
N ALA A 164 -13.10 -35.26 59.17
CA ALA A 164 -12.26 -35.84 60.21
C ALA A 164 -12.59 -35.39 61.66
N SER A 165 -13.53 -34.46 61.87
CA SER A 165 -13.77 -33.82 63.17
C SER A 165 -15.13 -34.15 63.83
N THR A 166 -15.82 -35.19 63.37
CA THR A 166 -17.08 -35.66 63.98
C THR A 166 -16.96 -37.11 64.44
N GLU A 167 -16.72 -37.28 65.74
CA GLU A 167 -17.01 -38.51 66.50
C GLU A 167 -18.54 -38.75 66.57
N PRO A 168 -19.00 -40.00 66.82
CA PRO A 168 -20.27 -40.53 66.32
C PRO A 168 -21.54 -40.02 67.04
N ASP A 169 -22.65 -40.12 66.32
CA ASP A 169 -24.01 -39.67 66.66
C ASP A 169 -24.45 -39.91 68.11
N ASP A 170 -24.74 -38.82 68.82
CA ASP A 170 -25.39 -38.88 70.13
C ASP A 170 -26.88 -39.24 70.00
N VAL A 171 -27.27 -40.35 70.63
CA VAL A 171 -28.65 -40.85 70.60
C VAL A 171 -29.57 -39.89 71.35
N ASP A 172 -30.57 -39.35 70.65
CA ASP A 172 -31.59 -38.52 71.25
C ASP A 172 -32.71 -39.38 71.86
N ILE A 173 -32.62 -39.65 73.18
CA ILE A 173 -33.60 -40.45 73.93
C ILE A 173 -35.06 -39.94 73.79
N SER A 174 -35.28 -38.67 73.44
CA SER A 174 -36.63 -38.15 73.20
C SER A 174 -37.32 -38.81 72.01
N LYS A 175 -36.55 -39.30 71.02
CA LYS A 175 -37.02 -39.91 69.77
C LYS A 175 -37.15 -41.44 69.83
N LEU A 176 -36.63 -42.07 70.88
CA LEU A 176 -36.70 -43.53 71.07
C LEU A 176 -38.12 -43.97 71.48
N GLN A 177 -38.52 -45.17 71.08
CA GLN A 177 -39.74 -45.83 71.58
C GLN A 177 -39.53 -46.38 72.99
N SER A 178 -40.61 -46.67 73.73
CA SER A 178 -40.54 -47.05 75.15
C SER A 178 -39.60 -48.24 75.46
N SER A 179 -39.55 -49.26 74.58
CA SER A 179 -38.65 -50.42 74.71
C SER A 179 -37.18 -50.05 74.46
N GLU A 180 -36.93 -49.19 73.47
CA GLU A 180 -35.60 -48.69 73.13
C GLU A 180 -35.06 -47.76 74.21
N LYS A 181 -35.93 -46.93 74.83
CA LYS A 181 -35.57 -46.10 75.98
C LYS A 181 -35.09 -46.94 77.16
N ALA A 182 -35.78 -48.04 77.47
CA ALA A 182 -35.37 -48.92 78.56
C ALA A 182 -34.00 -49.57 78.29
N THR A 183 -33.76 -49.98 77.04
CA THR A 183 -32.47 -50.56 76.62
C THR A 183 -31.35 -49.53 76.69
N TYR A 184 -31.60 -48.31 76.21
CA TYR A 184 -30.65 -47.19 76.28
C TYR A 184 -30.31 -46.83 77.74
N LEU A 185 -31.30 -46.69 78.61
CA LEU A 185 -31.04 -46.39 80.01
C LEU A 185 -30.28 -47.55 80.70
N SER A 186 -30.52 -48.80 80.31
CA SER A 186 -29.76 -49.94 80.84
C SER A 186 -28.29 -49.92 80.38
N SER A 187 -28.02 -49.58 79.12
CA SER A 187 -26.64 -49.45 78.64
C SER A 187 -25.89 -48.28 79.27
N LEU A 188 -26.60 -47.22 79.69
CA LEU A 188 -26.01 -46.15 80.48
C LEU A 188 -25.56 -46.62 81.88
N VAL A 189 -26.28 -47.56 82.51
CA VAL A 189 -25.88 -48.16 83.80
C VAL A 189 -24.55 -48.90 83.62
N GLU A 190 -24.44 -49.73 82.59
CA GLU A 190 -23.22 -50.49 82.28
C GLU A 190 -22.04 -49.57 81.93
N LYS A 191 -22.31 -48.50 81.16
CA LYS A 191 -21.27 -47.60 80.65
C LYS A 191 -20.67 -46.70 81.72
N TYR A 192 -21.49 -46.17 82.62
CA TYR A 192 -21.06 -45.10 83.53
C TYR A 192 -20.87 -45.58 84.98
N GLY A 193 -21.53 -46.66 85.40
CA GLY A 193 -21.48 -47.12 86.81
C GLY A 193 -22.26 -46.22 87.76
N GLU A 194 -22.32 -46.58 89.05
CA GLU A 194 -23.06 -45.83 90.07
C GLU A 194 -22.47 -44.42 90.26
N GLY A 195 -23.31 -43.38 90.29
CA GLY A 195 -22.87 -42.00 90.48
C GLY A 195 -23.37 -41.03 89.42
N LYS A 196 -22.71 -39.87 89.34
CA LYS A 196 -23.08 -38.75 88.46
C LYS A 196 -22.01 -38.52 87.40
N HIS A 197 -22.41 -38.55 86.14
CA HIS A 197 -21.54 -38.37 84.99
C HIS A 197 -22.06 -37.20 84.16
N THR A 198 -21.20 -36.22 83.90
CA THR A 198 -21.57 -35.01 83.17
C THR A 198 -20.71 -34.88 81.93
N ARG A 199 -21.34 -34.61 80.80
CA ARG A 199 -20.65 -34.25 79.55
C ARG A 199 -21.29 -33.04 78.90
N LYS A 200 -20.48 -32.31 78.15
CA LYS A 200 -20.87 -31.07 77.48
C LYS A 200 -20.55 -31.19 75.99
N ILE A 201 -21.51 -30.81 75.17
CA ILE A 201 -21.41 -30.79 73.71
C ILE A 201 -21.62 -29.35 73.28
N GLU A 202 -20.66 -28.82 72.54
CA GLU A 202 -20.70 -27.45 72.02
C GLU A 202 -21.00 -27.51 70.52
N GLU A 203 -22.19 -27.06 70.15
CA GLU A 203 -22.58 -26.89 68.75
C GLU A 203 -22.60 -25.40 68.39
N ARG A 204 -22.53 -25.10 67.08
CA ARG A 204 -22.50 -23.73 66.55
C ARG A 204 -23.57 -22.78 67.14
N ASN A 205 -24.76 -23.30 67.45
CA ASN A 205 -25.91 -22.50 67.89
C ASN A 205 -26.48 -22.92 69.26
N ARG A 206 -25.85 -23.87 69.98
CA ARG A 206 -26.32 -24.32 71.29
C ARG A 206 -25.25 -25.07 72.07
N VAL A 207 -25.36 -25.04 73.39
CA VAL A 207 -24.59 -25.85 74.31
C VAL A 207 -25.52 -26.87 74.93
N ILE A 208 -25.17 -28.15 74.86
CA ILE A 208 -25.94 -29.25 75.43
C ILE A 208 -25.14 -29.85 76.58
N THR A 209 -25.71 -29.85 77.77
CA THR A 209 -25.14 -30.48 78.96
C THR A 209 -25.98 -31.72 79.29
N ILE A 210 -25.37 -32.89 79.20
CA ILE A 210 -26.01 -34.16 79.56
C ILE A 210 -25.42 -34.63 80.88
N VAL A 211 -26.30 -34.88 81.85
CA VAL A 211 -25.97 -35.43 83.17
C VAL A 211 -26.67 -36.78 83.31
N VAL A 212 -25.89 -37.85 83.41
CA VAL A 212 -26.39 -39.19 83.71
C VAL A 212 -26.21 -39.44 85.20
N VAL A 213 -27.31 -39.78 85.87
CA VAL A 213 -27.31 -40.17 87.30
C VAL A 213 -27.70 -41.63 87.39
N VAL A 214 -26.80 -42.48 87.84
CA VAL A 214 -27.04 -43.90 88.09
C VAL A 214 -27.20 -44.08 89.59
N SER A 215 -28.37 -44.56 90.01
CA SER A 215 -28.63 -44.88 91.40
C SER A 215 -29.41 -46.19 91.54
N GLY A 216 -28.92 -47.10 92.40
CA GLY A 216 -29.57 -48.39 92.66
C GLY A 216 -29.74 -49.23 91.39
N GLY A 217 -28.74 -49.20 90.50
CA GLY A 217 -28.75 -49.92 89.22
C GLY A 217 -29.71 -49.36 88.17
N LYS A 218 -30.19 -48.11 88.34
CA LYS A 218 -31.06 -47.43 87.37
C LYS A 218 -30.44 -46.12 86.92
N ALA A 219 -30.27 -45.94 85.61
CA ALA A 219 -29.81 -44.68 85.05
C ALA A 219 -30.97 -43.72 84.77
N THR A 220 -30.75 -42.45 85.06
CA THR A 220 -31.60 -41.33 84.67
C THR A 220 -30.76 -40.33 83.90
N GLU A 221 -31.16 -40.03 82.67
CA GLU A 221 -30.53 -38.98 81.87
C GLU A 221 -31.25 -37.66 82.08
N TYR A 222 -30.47 -36.63 82.40
CA TYR A 222 -30.88 -35.24 82.42
C TYR A 222 -30.18 -34.47 81.30
N LYS A 223 -30.93 -33.71 80.51
CA LYS A 223 -30.39 -32.91 79.39
C LYS A 223 -30.76 -31.46 79.58
N TRP A 224 -29.77 -30.56 79.56
CA TRP A 224 -29.96 -29.11 79.52
C TRP A 224 -29.45 -28.56 78.20
N VAL A 225 -30.30 -27.88 77.45
CA VAL A 225 -29.95 -27.23 76.18
C VAL A 225 -30.04 -25.72 76.36
N LYS A 226 -28.90 -25.04 76.18
CA LYS A 226 -28.80 -23.57 76.13
C LYS A 226 -28.59 -23.14 74.68
N THR A 227 -29.56 -22.46 74.08
CA THR A 227 -29.43 -21.96 72.70
C THR A 227 -28.69 -20.61 72.68
N SER A 228 -28.02 -20.29 71.57
CA SER A 228 -27.37 -18.98 71.37
C SER A 228 -28.38 -17.82 71.37
N PHE A 229 -29.66 -18.10 71.10
CA PHE A 229 -30.78 -17.15 71.16
C PHE A 229 -31.39 -16.97 72.57
N GLY A 230 -30.78 -17.55 73.61
CA GLY A 230 -31.17 -17.32 75.01
C GLY A 230 -32.20 -18.30 75.58
N GLY A 231 -32.64 -19.30 74.82
CA GLY A 231 -33.56 -20.34 75.29
C GLY A 231 -32.86 -21.37 76.19
N ASN A 232 -33.53 -21.79 77.27
CA ASN A 232 -33.06 -22.85 78.17
C ASN A 232 -34.12 -23.95 78.29
N TYR A 233 -33.77 -25.16 77.88
CA TYR A 233 -34.67 -26.32 77.90
C TYR A 233 -34.07 -27.45 78.75
N TYR A 234 -34.91 -28.10 79.55
CA TYR A 234 -34.48 -29.17 80.46
C TYR A 234 -35.31 -30.42 80.20
N PHE A 235 -34.67 -31.58 80.20
CA PHE A 235 -35.32 -32.86 79.96
C PHE A 235 -34.85 -33.91 80.97
N LYS A 236 -35.73 -34.84 81.32
CA LYS A 236 -35.45 -36.07 82.05
C LYS A 236 -35.94 -37.25 81.23
N ASN A 237 -35.03 -38.17 80.89
CA ASN A 237 -35.30 -39.33 80.05
C ASN A 237 -36.05 -38.99 78.73
N GLY A 238 -35.73 -37.83 78.15
CA GLY A 238 -36.35 -37.33 76.93
C GLY A 238 -37.67 -36.58 77.10
N SER A 239 -38.23 -36.54 78.31
CA SER A 239 -39.43 -35.75 78.63
C SER A 239 -39.06 -34.38 79.19
N SER A 240 -39.77 -33.33 78.75
CA SER A 240 -39.54 -31.96 79.23
C SER A 240 -39.82 -31.83 80.73
N ILE A 241 -38.94 -31.11 81.43
CA ILE A 241 -39.05 -30.83 82.87
C ILE A 241 -38.71 -29.38 83.18
N SER A 242 -39.02 -28.91 84.37
CA SER A 242 -38.63 -27.56 84.82
C SER A 242 -37.16 -27.48 85.25
N LYS A 243 -36.60 -26.27 85.26
CA LYS A 243 -35.26 -26.00 85.82
C LYS A 243 -35.12 -26.53 87.25
N THR A 244 -36.16 -26.38 88.07
CA THR A 244 -36.17 -26.85 89.46
C THR A 244 -36.08 -28.37 89.53
N GLN A 245 -36.83 -29.08 88.69
CA GLN A 245 -36.77 -30.55 88.61
C GLN A 245 -35.41 -31.05 88.10
N TYR A 246 -34.80 -30.32 87.17
CA TYR A 246 -33.46 -30.62 86.67
C TYR A 246 -32.42 -30.42 87.78
N GLY A 247 -32.50 -29.29 88.49
CA GLY A 247 -31.68 -29.00 89.66
C GLY A 247 -31.77 -30.15 90.67
N LEU A 248 -32.95 -30.37 91.25
CA LEU A 248 -33.17 -31.43 92.25
C LEU A 248 -32.69 -32.82 91.79
N GLY A 249 -32.93 -33.16 90.53
CA GLY A 249 -32.54 -34.45 89.96
C GLY A 249 -31.03 -34.62 89.72
N THR A 250 -30.31 -33.52 89.54
CA THR A 250 -28.86 -33.50 89.29
C THR A 250 -28.04 -33.01 90.49
N THR A 251 -28.69 -32.53 91.56
CA THR A 251 -28.09 -32.03 92.81
C THR A 251 -28.25 -33.00 93.98
N ARG A 252 -28.56 -34.28 93.75
CA ARG A 252 -28.55 -35.26 94.83
C ARG A 252 -27.10 -35.65 95.16
N GLU A 253 -26.49 -34.83 96.01
CA GLU A 253 -25.51 -35.30 96.98
C GLU A 253 -26.22 -36.21 98.00
N GLY A 254 -25.53 -37.27 98.42
CA GLY A 254 -25.86 -38.03 99.62
C GLY A 254 -26.14 -39.50 99.36
N ILE A 255 -25.14 -40.35 99.62
CA ILE A 255 -24.93 -40.89 100.98
C ILE A 255 -23.46 -40.73 101.33
#